data_AF-A0A182HH63-F1
#
_entry.id   AF-A0A182HH63-F1
#
_cell.length_a   1.000
_cell.length_b   1.000
_cell.length_c   1.000
_cell.angle_alpha   90.00
_cell.angle_beta   90.00
_cell.angle_gamma   90.00
#
_symmetry.space_group_name_H-M   'P 1'
#
loop_
_entity.id
_entity.type
_entity.pdbx_description
1 polymer ?
#
loop_
_entity_poly.entity_id
_entity_poly.type
_entity_poly.pdbx_seq_one_letter_code
_entity_poly.pdbx_strand_id
1 'polypeptide(L)'
;MSMTMNANPNRKRLRSNESDGCFALQRKTFVNQQMMDQQDPNKMKRILAKTISLLFQGAKNQDKELVIDQKASLKAVRLLGSGEIDYDMNATSSWLGKKADRKCRQCDRMSIVHADCTNCNLELCEYCGVNCNTCPEKICLNCVTIFHCVSHDLPCCEQCKMFL
;
A
#
# COMPACT_ATOMS: atom_id res chain seq x y z
N MET A 1 -74.45 8.56 -5.92
CA MET A 1 -73.33 7.81 -5.33
C MET A 1 -72.92 6.73 -6.32
N SER A 2 -71.76 6.87 -6.95
CA SER A 2 -71.07 5.79 -7.68
C SER A 2 -69.60 6.20 -7.81
N MET A 3 -68.74 5.63 -6.97
CA MET A 3 -67.30 5.64 -7.19
C MET A 3 -66.91 4.26 -7.70
N THR A 4 -66.53 4.20 -8.97
CA THR A 4 -65.97 3.01 -9.61
C THR A 4 -64.54 2.81 -9.13
N MET A 5 -64.33 1.75 -8.35
CA MET A 5 -63.01 1.23 -7.99
C MET A 5 -62.33 0.70 -9.25
N ASN A 6 -61.35 1.43 -9.79
CA ASN A 6 -60.51 0.92 -10.88
C ASN A 6 -59.31 0.15 -10.29
N ALA A 7 -59.43 -1.17 -10.26
CA ALA A 7 -58.37 -2.08 -9.90
C ALA A 7 -57.31 -2.12 -11.00
N ASN A 8 -56.05 -1.78 -10.68
CA ASN A 8 -54.92 -2.07 -11.56
C ASN A 8 -53.92 -2.99 -10.84
N PRO A 9 -53.96 -4.31 -11.10
CA PRO A 9 -53.07 -5.28 -10.48
C PRO A 9 -51.86 -5.50 -11.39
N ASN A 10 -50.82 -4.68 -11.33
CA ASN A 10 -49.48 -5.03 -11.87
C ASN A 10 -48.42 -3.95 -11.55
N ARG A 11 -47.94 -3.91 -10.31
CA ARG A 11 -46.59 -3.36 -10.03
C ARG A 11 -45.57 -4.49 -10.19
N LYS A 12 -45.29 -4.89 -11.43
CA LYS A 12 -44.10 -5.70 -11.73
C LYS A 12 -42.88 -4.77 -11.62
N ARG A 13 -41.95 -5.09 -10.71
CA ARG A 13 -40.63 -4.46 -10.63
C ARG A 13 -39.95 -4.58 -12.02
N LEU A 14 -39.55 -3.46 -12.61
CA LEU A 14 -38.68 -3.47 -13.80
C LEU A 14 -37.39 -4.23 -13.44
N ARG A 15 -37.03 -5.23 -14.25
CA ARG A 15 -35.67 -5.78 -14.27
C ARG A 15 -34.82 -4.83 -15.11
N SER A 16 -33.72 -4.36 -14.55
CA SER A 16 -32.69 -3.63 -15.29
C SER A 16 -32.17 -4.50 -16.44
N ASN A 17 -32.05 -3.90 -17.62
CA ASN A 17 -31.56 -4.51 -18.85
C ASN A 17 -30.24 -5.25 -18.60
N GLU A 18 -30.20 -6.52 -19.00
CA GLU A 18 -29.06 -7.43 -18.84
C GLU A 18 -28.14 -7.36 -20.07
N SER A 19 -27.62 -6.16 -20.36
CA SER A 19 -26.59 -5.97 -21.38
C SER A 19 -25.39 -5.29 -20.70
N ASP A 20 -24.25 -5.96 -20.75
CA ASP A 20 -22.94 -5.55 -20.20
C ASP A 20 -22.65 -5.74 -18.71
N GLY A 21 -22.80 -6.97 -18.22
CA GLY A 21 -22.23 -7.39 -16.94
C GLY A 21 -21.66 -8.80 -17.03
N CYS A 22 -20.34 -8.93 -16.93
CA CYS A 22 -19.59 -10.18 -16.94
C CYS A 22 -19.97 -11.10 -15.76
N PHE A 23 -21.07 -11.85 -15.86
CA PHE A 23 -21.39 -12.91 -14.92
C PHE A 23 -20.76 -14.21 -15.41
N ALA A 24 -19.50 -14.42 -15.06
CA ALA A 24 -18.86 -15.72 -15.23
C ALA A 24 -19.64 -16.77 -14.43
N LEU A 25 -20.08 -17.84 -15.10
CA LEU A 25 -20.86 -18.91 -14.51
C LEU A 25 -20.07 -19.58 -13.37
N GLN A 26 -20.46 -19.36 -12.12
CA GLN A 26 -19.75 -19.92 -10.97
C GLN A 26 -20.00 -21.44 -10.89
N ARG A 27 -18.96 -22.24 -11.12
CA ARG A 27 -19.05 -23.71 -11.04
C ARG A 27 -18.88 -24.18 -9.61
N LYS A 28 -19.81 -25.00 -9.14
CA LYS A 28 -19.67 -25.73 -7.88
C LYS A 28 -18.56 -26.76 -8.02
N THR A 29 -17.58 -26.71 -7.13
CA THR A 29 -16.49 -27.70 -7.04
C THR A 29 -16.59 -28.38 -5.68
N PHE A 30 -16.34 -29.70 -5.65
CA PHE A 30 -16.30 -30.44 -4.40
C PHE A 30 -15.09 -29.98 -3.58
N VAL A 31 -15.29 -29.71 -2.28
CA VAL A 31 -14.24 -29.24 -1.37
C VAL A 31 -13.05 -30.20 -1.33
N ASN A 32 -13.30 -31.51 -1.39
CA ASN A 32 -12.24 -32.52 -1.45
C ASN A 32 -11.41 -32.43 -2.73
N GLN A 33 -12.04 -32.16 -3.88
CA GLN A 33 -11.34 -31.94 -5.14
C GLN A 33 -10.48 -30.66 -5.07
N GLN A 34 -11.01 -29.60 -4.45
CA GLN A 34 -10.26 -28.36 -4.26
C GLN A 34 -9.01 -28.56 -3.39
N MET A 35 -9.09 -29.37 -2.33
CA MET A 35 -7.93 -29.69 -1.49
C MET A 35 -6.89 -30.55 -2.23
N MET A 36 -7.32 -31.53 -3.01
CA MET A 36 -6.40 -32.30 -3.86
C MET A 36 -5.72 -31.42 -4.92
N ASP A 37 -6.49 -30.54 -5.56
CA ASP A 37 -5.99 -29.60 -6.57
C ASP A 37 -5.07 -28.52 -5.99
N GLN A 38 -5.06 -28.31 -4.67
CA GLN A 38 -4.08 -27.44 -3.99
C GLN A 38 -2.72 -28.14 -3.80
N GLN A 39 -2.74 -29.46 -3.68
CA GLN A 39 -1.54 -30.28 -3.46
C GLN A 39 -0.94 -30.84 -4.75
N ASP A 40 -1.53 -30.56 -5.92
CA ASP A 40 -1.01 -31.03 -7.21
C ASP A 40 0.34 -30.36 -7.56
N PRO A 41 1.45 -31.13 -7.59
CA PRO A 41 2.78 -30.59 -7.86
C PRO A 41 2.91 -30.04 -9.29
N ASN A 42 2.12 -30.55 -10.25
CA ASN A 42 2.20 -30.09 -11.64
C ASN A 42 1.57 -28.70 -11.79
N LYS A 43 0.48 -28.44 -11.08
CA LYS A 43 -0.13 -27.11 -11.01
C LYS A 43 0.80 -26.11 -10.35
N MET A 44 1.48 -26.48 -9.27
CA MET A 44 2.47 -25.63 -8.60
C MET A 44 3.65 -25.27 -9.52
N LYS A 45 4.17 -26.23 -10.31
CA LYS A 45 5.20 -25.98 -11.33
C LYS A 45 4.74 -24.97 -12.39
N ARG A 46 3.49 -25.06 -12.85
CA ARG A 46 2.90 -24.11 -13.81
C ARG A 46 2.73 -22.72 -13.22
N ILE A 47 2.30 -22.63 -11.96
CA ILE A 47 2.19 -21.35 -11.23
C ILE A 47 3.58 -20.71 -11.12
N LEU A 48 4.58 -21.46 -10.66
CA LEU A 48 5.95 -20.98 -10.51
C LEU A 48 6.53 -20.46 -11.84
N ALA A 49 6.38 -21.21 -12.94
CA ALA A 49 6.83 -20.78 -14.26
C ALA A 49 6.13 -19.48 -14.72
N LYS A 50 4.82 -19.36 -14.48
CA LYS A 50 4.04 -18.16 -14.82
C LYS A 50 4.45 -16.96 -13.96
N THR A 51 4.71 -17.16 -12.68
CA THR A 51 5.19 -16.11 -11.76
C THR A 51 6.56 -15.62 -12.17
N ILE A 52 7.50 -16.52 -12.48
CA ILE A 52 8.81 -16.16 -13.02
C ILE A 52 8.65 -15.36 -14.32
N SER A 53 7.82 -15.84 -15.25
CA SER A 53 7.57 -15.10 -16.50
C SER A 53 7.04 -13.69 -16.22
N LEU A 54 6.07 -13.51 -15.32
CA LEU A 54 5.51 -12.19 -15.00
C LEU A 54 6.53 -11.26 -14.32
N LEU A 55 7.32 -11.78 -13.39
CA LEU A 55 8.38 -11.02 -12.70
C LEU A 55 9.40 -10.47 -13.70
N PHE A 56 9.88 -11.31 -14.62
CA PHE A 56 10.92 -10.92 -15.56
C PHE A 56 10.38 -10.22 -16.83
N GLN A 57 9.12 -10.45 -17.20
CA GLN A 57 8.47 -9.71 -18.28
C GLN A 57 8.15 -8.26 -17.85
N GLY A 58 7.81 -8.02 -16.58
CA GLY A 58 7.72 -6.67 -16.01
C GLY A 58 9.05 -5.91 -16.03
N ALA A 59 10.17 -6.61 -15.83
CA ALA A 59 11.51 -6.03 -15.92
C ALA A 59 11.95 -5.77 -17.38
N LYS A 60 11.59 -6.64 -18.32
CA LYS A 60 11.97 -6.53 -19.74
C LYS A 60 11.25 -5.41 -20.50
N ASN A 61 10.11 -4.95 -19.99
CA ASN A 61 9.32 -3.88 -20.61
C ASN A 61 9.72 -2.46 -20.14
N GLN A 62 10.73 -2.30 -19.27
CA GLN A 62 11.19 -0.96 -18.85
C GLN A 62 11.89 -0.17 -19.98
N ASP A 63 12.28 -0.81 -21.08
CA ASP A 63 12.88 -0.13 -22.23
C ASP A 63 11.86 0.55 -23.16
N LYS A 64 10.55 0.38 -22.92
CA LYS A 64 9.49 1.01 -23.73
C LYS A 64 8.56 1.84 -22.87
N GLU A 65 8.77 3.16 -22.98
CA GLU A 65 7.87 4.23 -22.54
C GLU A 65 7.62 4.36 -21.04
N LEU A 66 8.63 4.88 -20.35
CA LEU A 66 8.39 6.00 -19.45
C LEU A 66 9.34 7.12 -19.86
N VAL A 67 8.82 8.10 -20.62
CA VAL A 67 9.44 9.43 -20.73
C VAL A 67 9.22 10.14 -19.39
N ILE A 68 9.81 9.59 -18.34
CA ILE A 68 10.26 10.40 -17.21
C ILE A 68 11.60 10.91 -17.70
N ASP A 69 11.80 12.22 -17.68
CA ASP A 69 13.09 12.84 -17.96
C ASP A 69 14.10 12.42 -16.86
N GLN A 70 14.57 11.17 -16.92
CA GLN A 70 15.57 10.60 -16.01
C GLN A 70 16.89 11.38 -16.10
N LYS A 71 17.08 12.12 -17.20
CA LYS A 71 18.23 13.00 -17.40
C LYS A 71 18.17 14.25 -16.53
N ALA A 72 16.99 14.68 -16.08
CA ALA A 72 16.85 15.76 -15.09
C ALA A 72 17.07 15.25 -13.65
N SER A 73 16.62 14.04 -13.32
CA SER A 73 16.70 13.49 -11.96
C SER A 73 18.10 13.01 -11.57
N LEU A 74 18.92 12.56 -12.52
CA LEU A 74 20.30 12.09 -12.25
C LEU A 74 21.35 13.20 -12.21
N LYS A 75 21.01 14.44 -12.58
CA LYS A 75 21.93 15.59 -12.43
C LYS A 75 22.25 15.93 -10.98
N ALA A 76 21.38 15.51 -10.07
CA ALA A 76 21.43 15.89 -8.68
C ALA A 76 22.31 14.98 -7.80
N VAL A 77 22.87 13.90 -8.36
CA VAL A 77 23.66 12.91 -7.63
C VAL A 77 24.92 12.56 -8.42
N ARG A 78 26.09 12.76 -7.82
CA ARG A 78 27.41 12.46 -8.37
C ARG A 78 28.09 11.43 -7.47
N LEU A 79 28.42 10.27 -8.04
CA LEU A 79 29.19 9.24 -7.36
C LEU A 79 30.69 9.55 -7.50
N LEU A 80 31.42 9.56 -6.39
CA LEU A 80 32.87 9.69 -6.37
C LEU A 80 33.51 8.30 -6.41
N GLY A 81 34.70 8.20 -7.02
CA GLY A 81 35.45 6.93 -7.12
C GLY A 81 35.87 6.33 -5.79
N SER A 82 35.72 7.06 -4.68
CA SER A 82 35.89 6.62 -3.29
C SER A 82 34.67 5.88 -2.71
N GLY A 83 33.54 5.82 -3.43
CA GLY A 83 32.27 5.29 -2.93
C GLY A 83 31.41 6.34 -2.19
N GLU A 84 31.88 7.58 -2.13
CA GLU A 84 31.12 8.70 -1.59
C GLU A 84 30.08 9.21 -2.61
N ILE A 85 28.96 9.72 -2.10
CA ILE A 85 27.88 10.26 -2.92
C ILE A 85 27.77 11.76 -2.65
N ASP A 86 27.98 12.56 -3.70
CA ASP A 86 27.84 14.01 -3.71
C ASP A 86 26.48 14.39 -4.29
N TYR A 87 25.80 15.34 -3.67
CA TYR A 87 24.44 15.74 -4.03
C TYR A 87 24.42 17.21 -4.44
N ASP A 88 23.86 17.53 -5.61
CA ASP A 88 23.63 18.91 -6.01
C ASP A 88 22.43 19.47 -5.25
N MET A 89 22.71 20.20 -4.18
CA MET A 89 21.73 20.80 -3.26
C MET A 89 20.68 21.67 -3.95
N ASN A 90 20.97 22.22 -5.14
CA ASN A 90 20.03 23.05 -5.89
C ASN A 90 19.03 22.22 -6.71
N ALA A 91 19.38 20.98 -7.04
CA ALA A 91 18.55 20.07 -7.83
C ALA A 91 17.90 18.96 -6.98
N THR A 92 18.47 18.67 -5.80
CA THR A 92 17.88 17.74 -4.84
C THR A 92 16.78 18.37 -4.00
N SER A 93 15.82 17.55 -3.57
CA SER A 93 14.79 17.97 -2.60
C SER A 93 15.43 18.58 -1.35
N SER A 94 14.83 19.62 -0.77
CA SER A 94 15.39 20.41 0.35
C SER A 94 15.73 19.62 1.63
N TRP A 95 15.38 18.34 1.70
CA TRP A 95 15.74 17.45 2.80
C TRP A 95 17.08 16.72 2.59
N LEU A 96 17.55 16.57 1.35
CA LEU A 96 18.87 16.01 1.04
C LEU A 96 19.95 17.04 1.41
N GLY A 97 20.89 16.66 2.26
CA GLY A 97 21.98 17.51 2.73
C GLY A 97 21.69 18.33 3.99
N LYS A 98 20.49 18.23 4.56
CA LYS A 98 20.26 18.71 5.93
C LYS A 98 21.11 17.88 6.87
N LYS A 99 22.10 18.51 7.51
CA LYS A 99 22.81 17.89 8.63
C LYS A 99 21.81 17.67 9.76
N ALA A 100 21.98 16.57 10.48
CA ALA A 100 21.16 16.27 11.64
C ALA A 100 21.21 17.47 12.60
N ASP A 101 20.05 18.05 12.90
CA ASP A 101 19.92 19.38 13.52
C ASP A 101 19.88 19.29 15.05
N ARG A 102 19.40 18.16 15.59
CA ARG A 102 19.36 17.89 17.03
C ARG A 102 19.21 16.41 17.36
N LYS A 103 19.36 16.09 18.65
CA LYS A 103 19.15 14.74 19.19
C LYS A 103 17.67 14.46 19.43
N CYS A 104 17.26 13.23 19.12
CA CYS A 104 15.94 12.72 19.50
C CYS A 104 15.86 12.51 21.01
N ARG A 105 14.75 12.97 21.64
CA ARG A 105 14.53 12.81 23.08
C ARG A 105 14.40 11.36 23.54
N GLN A 106 13.97 10.45 22.66
CA GLN A 106 13.70 9.05 22.99
C GLN A 106 14.94 8.15 22.85
N CYS A 107 15.76 8.36 21.81
CA CYS A 107 16.88 7.46 21.50
C CYS A 107 18.27 8.14 21.53
N ASP A 108 18.33 9.45 21.82
CA ASP A 108 19.54 10.30 21.88
C ASP A 108 20.41 10.31 20.60
N ARG A 109 19.89 9.76 19.50
CA ARG A 109 20.56 9.79 18.19
C ARG A 109 20.35 11.15 17.53
N MET A 110 21.38 11.65 16.85
CA MET A 110 21.25 12.80 15.96
C MET A 110 20.36 12.39 14.78
N SER A 111 19.34 13.17 14.47
CA SER A 111 18.42 12.91 13.37
C SER A 111 18.15 14.15 12.54
N ILE A 112 17.70 13.95 11.31
CA ILE A 112 17.36 15.03 10.38
C ILE A 112 15.84 15.24 10.37
N VAL A 113 15.09 14.16 10.50
CA VAL A 113 13.64 14.16 10.42
C VAL A 113 13.04 14.07 11.81
N HIS A 114 12.19 15.03 12.15
CA HIS A 114 11.40 15.04 13.36
C HIS A 114 9.91 15.15 13.01
N ALA A 115 9.09 14.37 13.69
CA ALA A 115 7.63 14.38 13.58
C ALA A 115 7.01 13.96 14.91
N ASP A 116 5.75 14.29 15.17
CA ASP A 116 5.11 13.93 16.43
C ASP A 116 4.25 12.66 16.28
N CYS A 117 4.22 11.84 17.33
CA CYS A 117 3.32 10.71 17.39
C CYS A 117 1.86 11.19 17.49
N THR A 118 1.01 10.75 16.58
CA THR A 118 -0.40 11.13 16.56
C THR A 118 -1.19 10.68 17.80
N ASN A 119 -0.77 9.58 18.45
CA ASN A 119 -1.46 9.07 19.64
C ASN A 119 -1.00 9.73 20.96
N CYS A 120 0.26 10.16 21.07
CA CYS A 120 0.83 10.61 22.36
C CYS A 120 1.66 11.89 22.29
N ASN A 121 1.75 12.52 21.12
CA ASN A 121 2.54 13.74 20.85
C ASN A 121 4.03 13.61 21.22
N LEU A 122 4.54 12.38 21.39
CA LEU A 122 5.96 12.13 21.57
C LEU A 122 6.68 12.49 20.28
N GLU A 123 7.73 13.27 20.40
CA GLU A 123 8.59 13.61 19.27
C GLU A 123 9.39 12.39 18.79
N LEU A 124 9.29 12.09 17.51
CA LEU A 124 9.86 10.93 16.83
C LEU A 124 10.92 11.37 15.84
N CYS A 125 12.06 10.69 15.87
CA CYS A 125 12.99 10.70 14.75
C CYS A 125 12.67 9.61 13.72
N GLU A 126 13.40 9.64 12.60
CA GLU A 126 13.40 8.58 11.57
C GLU A 126 13.67 7.15 12.08
N TYR A 127 14.25 6.99 13.28
CA TYR A 127 14.50 5.67 13.89
C TYR A 127 13.42 5.22 14.87
N CYS A 128 12.69 6.15 15.48
CA CYS A 128 11.72 5.85 16.54
C CYS A 128 10.27 5.82 16.03
N GLY A 129 10.00 6.49 14.92
CA GLY A 129 8.67 6.58 14.34
C GLY A 129 8.41 5.51 13.28
N VAL A 130 7.20 4.97 13.30
CA VAL A 130 6.66 4.12 12.23
C VAL A 130 5.40 4.77 11.66
N ASN A 131 5.06 4.44 10.42
CA ASN A 131 3.86 4.97 9.78
C ASN A 131 2.66 4.10 10.14
N CYS A 132 1.49 4.71 10.29
CA CYS A 132 0.24 3.96 10.32
C CYS A 132 0.01 3.26 8.96
N ASN A 133 -0.53 2.05 8.97
CA ASN A 133 -0.83 1.29 7.75
C ASN A 133 -2.05 1.83 6.98
N THR A 134 -2.88 2.64 7.63
CA THR A 134 -4.17 3.10 7.09
C THR A 134 -4.16 4.60 6.73
N CYS A 135 -3.27 5.38 7.32
CA CYS A 135 -3.21 6.84 7.14
C CYS A 135 -1.75 7.33 7.13
N PRO A 136 -1.45 8.55 6.63
CA PRO A 136 -0.08 9.06 6.50
C PRO A 136 0.55 9.48 7.84
N GLU A 137 -0.16 9.30 8.94
CA GLU A 137 0.26 9.71 10.29
C GLU A 137 1.35 8.79 10.86
N LYS A 138 2.16 9.34 11.78
CA LYS A 138 3.25 8.62 12.43
C LYS A 138 2.91 8.25 13.86
N ILE A 139 3.35 7.06 14.28
CA ILE A 139 3.17 6.57 15.64
C ILE A 139 4.49 6.05 16.21
N CYS A 140 4.64 6.13 17.53
CA CYS A 140 5.81 5.60 18.23
C CYS A 140 5.65 4.10 18.48
N LEU A 141 6.77 3.38 18.61
CA LEU A 141 6.76 1.94 18.89
C LEU A 141 6.01 1.61 20.20
N ASN A 142 6.09 2.47 21.22
CA ASN A 142 5.35 2.26 22.47
C ASN A 142 3.83 2.29 22.22
N CYS A 143 3.34 3.21 21.39
CA CYS A 143 1.93 3.25 21.02
C CYS A 143 1.51 2.02 20.21
N VAL A 144 2.37 1.51 19.33
CA VAL A 144 2.09 0.24 18.62
C VAL A 144 1.89 -0.92 19.61
N THR A 145 2.73 -0.99 20.65
CA THR A 145 2.62 -2.03 21.69
C THR A 145 1.39 -1.83 22.59
N ILE A 146 1.13 -0.61 23.06
CA ILE A 146 0.04 -0.30 24.00
C ILE A 146 -1.33 -0.45 23.34
N PHE A 147 -1.48 0.06 22.12
CA PHE A 147 -2.76 0.05 21.41
C PHE A 147 -3.02 -1.29 20.71
N HIS A 148 -2.26 -2.35 21.01
CA HIS A 148 -2.43 -3.71 20.48
C HIS A 148 -2.72 -3.72 18.98
N CYS A 149 -1.80 -3.16 18.18
CA CYS A 149 -1.81 -3.43 16.75
C CYS A 149 -1.65 -4.95 16.54
N VAL A 150 -2.35 -5.49 15.54
CA VAL A 150 -2.45 -6.94 15.29
C VAL A 150 -1.07 -7.62 15.21
N SER A 151 -0.06 -6.91 14.71
CA SER A 151 1.37 -7.19 14.89
C SER A 151 2.21 -5.92 14.69
N HIS A 152 3.51 -5.95 15.03
CA HIS A 152 4.46 -4.90 14.66
C HIS A 152 4.53 -4.64 13.14
N ASP A 153 4.10 -5.61 12.33
CA ASP A 153 4.10 -5.52 10.87
C ASP A 153 2.93 -4.68 10.33
N LEU A 154 1.88 -4.50 11.14
CA LEU A 154 0.66 -3.73 10.80
C LEU A 154 0.40 -2.64 11.84
N PRO A 155 1.32 -1.66 11.99
CA PRO A 155 1.14 -0.52 12.88
C PRO A 155 -0.12 0.27 12.51
N CYS A 156 -0.92 0.66 13.50
CA CYS A 156 -2.16 1.40 13.30
C CYS A 156 -2.36 2.43 14.41
N CYS A 157 -2.73 3.67 14.05
CA CYS A 157 -3.04 4.71 15.04
C CYS A 157 -4.40 4.43 15.71
N GLU A 158 -4.65 5.09 16.84
CA GLU A 158 -5.88 4.88 17.62
C GLU A 158 -7.14 5.21 16.79
N GLN A 159 -7.08 6.29 16.01
CA GLN A 159 -8.20 6.71 15.17
C GLN A 159 -8.53 5.68 14.09
N CYS A 160 -7.54 5.17 13.36
CA CYS A 160 -7.76 4.17 12.32
C CYS A 160 -8.18 2.82 12.91
N LYS A 161 -7.73 2.49 14.12
CA LYS A 161 -8.15 1.28 14.82
C LYS A 161 -9.66 1.25 15.11
N MET A 162 -10.30 2.40 15.33
CA MET A 162 -11.76 2.43 15.54
C MET A 162 -12.58 1.94 14.33
N PHE A 163 -11.97 1.88 13.14
CA PHE A 163 -12.63 1.50 11.89
C PHE A 163 -12.21 0.13 11.35
N LEU A 164 -11.35 -0.60 12.08
CA LEU A 164 -10.87 -1.95 11.77
C LEU A 164 -11.53 -2.98 12.68
#